data_AF-A0A916JQM2-F1
#
_entry.id   AF-A0A916JQM2-F1
#
_cell.length_a   1.000
_cell.length_b   1.000
_cell.length_c   1.000
_cell.angle_alpha   90.00
_cell.angle_beta   90.00
_cell.angle_gamma   90.00
#
_symmetry.space_group_name_H-M   'P 1'
#
loop_
_entity.id
_entity.type
_entity.pdbx_description
1 polymer ?
#
loop_
_entity_poly.entity_id
_entity_poly.type
_entity_poly.pdbx_seq_one_letter_code
_entity_poly.pdbx_strand_id
1 'polypeptide(L)'
;MSSQDVSMAIARIYYEVEDQLYSLSKSNVQWEVFQQLKKDASLVGLNLQLDASLTLQDWYEQLKLLLTDLLTNGDVRNFLYRIDVSEKKIRQIADLSIDDLCILVLEREFRKVCIQKHFSPR
;
A
#
# COMPACT_ATOMS: atom_id res chain seq x y z
N MET A 1 11.14 9.22 10.82
CA MET A 1 11.01 9.80 9.46
C MET A 1 10.13 11.03 9.53
N SER A 2 10.44 12.07 8.75
CA SER A 2 9.64 13.29 8.65
C SER A 2 8.51 13.13 7.62
N SER A 3 7.49 14.00 7.66
CA SER A 3 6.41 14.03 6.65
C SER A 3 6.93 14.23 5.22
N GLN A 4 8.11 14.85 5.10
CA GLN A 4 8.81 15.06 3.83
C GLN A 4 9.37 13.75 3.26
N ASP A 5 9.82 12.82 4.12
CA ASP A 5 10.38 11.53 3.69
C ASP A 5 9.31 10.59 3.16
N VAL A 6 8.12 10.57 3.79
CA VAL A 6 6.96 9.80 3.32
C VAL A 6 6.46 10.35 1.98
N SER A 7 6.38 11.68 1.87
CA SER A 7 6.02 12.35 0.62
C SER A 7 7.02 12.04 -0.50
N MET A 8 8.32 11.98 -0.20
CA MET A 8 9.36 11.59 -1.16
C MET A 8 9.32 10.11 -1.52
N ALA A 9 9.07 9.21 -0.57
CA ALA A 9 8.92 7.77 -0.85
C ALA A 9 7.72 7.52 -1.77
N ILE A 10 6.60 8.19 -1.51
CA ILE A 10 5.40 8.08 -2.32
C ILE A 10 5.60 8.76 -3.67
N ALA A 11 6.21 9.94 -3.71
CA ALA A 11 6.61 10.57 -4.96
C ALA A 11 7.53 9.65 -5.78
N ARG A 12 8.49 8.96 -5.14
CA ARG A 12 9.37 8.00 -5.80
C ARG A 12 8.60 6.81 -6.36
N ILE A 13 7.61 6.26 -5.65
CA ILE A 13 6.70 5.23 -6.18
C ILE A 13 5.92 5.78 -7.37
N TYR A 14 5.40 7.02 -7.29
CA TYR A 14 4.74 7.68 -8.40
C TYR A 14 5.68 7.88 -9.61
N TYR A 15 6.95 8.26 -9.37
CA TYR A 15 7.99 8.48 -10.38
C TYR A 15 8.47 7.16 -11.03
N GLU A 16 8.68 6.11 -10.25
CA GLU A 16 9.10 4.78 -10.76
C GLU A 16 7.99 4.08 -11.55
N VAL A 17 6.74 4.50 -11.38
CA VAL A 17 5.57 4.00 -12.12
C VAL A 17 5.05 5.07 -13.13
N GLU A 18 5.70 6.24 -13.23
CA GLU A 18 5.20 7.43 -13.93
C GLU A 18 5.04 7.24 -15.44
N ASP A 19 5.93 6.45 -16.06
CA ASP A 19 5.85 6.09 -17.48
C ASP A 19 4.55 5.33 -17.82
N GLN A 20 3.87 4.75 -16.83
CA GLN A 20 2.58 4.04 -17.00
C GLN A 20 1.34 4.89 -16.60
N LEU A 21 1.55 6.12 -16.11
CA LEU A 21 0.57 6.89 -15.30
C LEU A 21 0.16 8.27 -15.83
N TYR A 22 0.71 8.74 -16.94
CA TYR A 22 0.51 10.12 -17.43
C TYR A 22 -0.98 10.51 -17.69
N SER A 23 -1.93 9.56 -17.62
CA SER A 23 -3.36 9.78 -17.91
C SER A 23 -4.31 9.79 -16.69
N LEU A 24 -3.83 9.62 -15.45
CA LEU A 24 -4.72 9.45 -14.29
C LEU A 24 -4.64 10.66 -13.34
N SER A 25 -5.72 11.45 -13.27
CA SER A 25 -5.86 12.59 -12.36
C SER A 25 -5.46 12.20 -10.92
N LYS A 26 -4.42 12.86 -10.39
CA LYS A 26 -3.78 12.57 -9.09
C LYS A 26 -4.74 12.44 -7.89
N SER A 27 -5.92 13.04 -7.92
CA SER A 27 -6.88 13.01 -6.81
C SER A 27 -7.65 11.69 -6.64
N ASN A 28 -7.83 10.89 -7.71
CA ASN A 28 -8.66 9.68 -7.61
C ASN A 28 -7.85 8.41 -7.33
N VAL A 29 -6.62 8.31 -7.87
CA VAL A 29 -5.79 7.10 -7.73
C VAL A 29 -5.42 6.86 -6.27
N GLN A 30 -5.03 7.89 -5.53
CA GLN A 30 -4.67 7.77 -4.12
C GLN A 30 -5.83 7.18 -3.29
N TRP A 31 -7.03 7.76 -3.43
CA TRP A 31 -8.20 7.27 -2.72
C TRP A 31 -8.56 5.82 -3.09
N GLU A 32 -8.43 5.47 -4.36
CA GLU A 32 -8.69 4.10 -4.81
C GLU A 32 -7.67 3.09 -4.29
N VAL A 33 -6.39 3.46 -4.18
CA VAL A 33 -5.36 2.64 -3.52
C VAL A 33 -5.73 2.41 -2.06
N PHE A 34 -6.27 3.44 -1.40
CA PHE A 34 -6.72 3.30 -0.02
C PHE A 34 -7.93 2.38 0.10
N GLN A 35 -8.90 2.50 -0.80
CA GLN A 35 -10.05 1.58 -0.84
C GLN A 35 -9.64 0.15 -1.14
N GLN A 36 -8.68 -0.04 -2.05
CA GLN A 36 -8.16 -1.36 -2.39
C GLN A 36 -7.41 -1.98 -1.19
N LEU A 37 -6.55 -1.21 -0.50
CA LEU A 37 -5.90 -1.67 0.73
C LEU A 37 -6.94 -2.07 1.78
N LYS A 38 -7.94 -1.23 2.03
CA LYS A 38 -9.01 -1.51 3.00
C LYS A 38 -9.73 -2.81 2.68
N LYS A 39 -10.06 -3.02 1.40
CA LYS A 39 -10.69 -4.24 0.90
C LYS A 39 -9.80 -5.46 1.16
N ASP A 40 -8.54 -5.42 0.76
CA ASP A 40 -7.64 -6.56 0.94
C ASP A 40 -7.34 -6.85 2.42
N ALA A 41 -7.19 -5.82 3.26
CA ALA A 41 -7.10 -5.97 4.71
C ALA A 41 -8.34 -6.66 5.30
N SER A 42 -9.55 -6.25 4.91
CA SER A 42 -10.79 -6.86 5.42
C SER A 42 -10.93 -8.35 5.05
N LEU A 43 -10.32 -8.78 3.93
CA LEU A 43 -10.38 -10.16 3.47
C LEU A 43 -9.47 -11.10 4.27
N VAL A 44 -8.58 -10.54 5.09
CA VAL A 44 -7.80 -11.28 6.10
C VAL A 44 -8.26 -10.95 7.53
N GLY A 45 -9.45 -10.36 7.68
CA GLY A 45 -10.04 -10.03 8.99
C GLY A 45 -9.50 -8.75 9.64
N LEU A 46 -8.71 -7.95 8.91
CA LEU A 46 -8.15 -6.70 9.43
C LEU A 46 -9.08 -5.52 9.12
N ASN A 47 -9.43 -4.76 10.14
CA ASN A 47 -10.34 -3.64 10.00
C ASN A 47 -9.59 -2.30 9.95
N LEU A 48 -9.27 -1.84 8.74
CA LEU A 48 -8.68 -0.53 8.51
C LEU A 48 -9.76 0.56 8.46
N GLN A 49 -9.75 1.45 9.44
CA GLN A 49 -10.65 2.61 9.53
C GLN A 49 -10.08 3.77 8.70
N LEU A 50 -10.12 3.61 7.39
CA LEU A 50 -9.72 4.65 6.44
C LEU A 50 -10.91 5.49 6.03
N ASP A 51 -10.79 6.80 6.21
CA ASP A 51 -11.77 7.81 5.79
C ASP A 51 -11.15 8.80 4.78
N ALA A 52 -11.98 9.50 4.01
CA ALA A 52 -11.57 10.39 2.92
C ALA A 52 -10.95 11.72 3.37
N SER A 53 -11.08 12.07 4.64
CA SER A 53 -10.48 13.26 5.27
C SER A 53 -9.07 13.02 5.80
N LEU A 54 -8.62 11.76 5.89
CA LEU A 54 -7.26 11.42 6.31
C LEU A 54 -6.22 11.91 5.31
N THR A 55 -5.13 12.48 5.84
CA THR A 55 -3.98 12.82 5.01
C THR A 55 -3.20 11.57 4.63
N LEU A 56 -2.32 11.70 3.64
CA LEU A 56 -1.39 10.65 3.23
C LEU A 56 -0.49 10.19 4.39
N GLN A 57 -0.10 11.13 5.26
CA GLN A 57 0.70 10.82 6.44
C GLN A 57 -0.09 9.98 7.44
N ASP A 58 -1.33 10.37 7.74
CA ASP A 58 -2.18 9.64 8.69
C ASP A 58 -2.40 8.20 8.22
N TRP A 59 -2.60 8.03 6.91
CA TRP A 59 -2.74 6.72 6.29
C TRP A 59 -1.47 5.86 6.41
N TYR A 60 -0.32 6.48 6.13
CA TYR A 60 0.98 5.81 6.24
C TYR A 60 1.24 5.36 7.69
N GLU A 61 0.97 6.22 8.67
CA GLU A 61 1.10 5.87 10.09
C GLU A 61 0.15 4.75 10.50
N GLN A 62 -1.10 4.76 10.01
CA GLN A 62 -2.04 3.65 10.26
C GLN A 62 -1.56 2.33 9.65
N LEU A 63 -1.05 2.35 8.42
CA LEU A 63 -0.47 1.17 7.79
C LEU A 63 0.76 0.68 8.57
N LYS A 64 1.62 1.59 8.99
CA LYS A 64 2.80 1.28 9.80
C LYS A 64 2.42 0.62 11.12
N LEU A 65 1.42 1.15 11.81
CA LEU A 65 0.89 0.57 13.05
C LEU A 65 0.31 -0.83 12.80
N LEU A 66 -0.51 -1.00 11.75
CA LEU A 66 -1.07 -2.29 11.37
C LEU A 66 0.03 -3.33 11.12
N LEU A 67 1.03 -2.99 10.30
CA LEU A 67 2.11 -3.90 9.96
C LEU A 67 2.99 -4.21 11.17
N THR A 68 3.21 -3.24 12.06
CA THR A 68 3.95 -3.45 13.31
C THR A 68 3.20 -4.43 14.21
N ASP A 69 1.89 -4.27 14.36
CA ASP A 69 1.05 -5.19 15.14
C ASP A 69 1.05 -6.60 14.52
N LEU A 70 0.91 -6.71 13.20
CA LEU A 70 0.99 -7.99 12.49
C LEU A 70 2.35 -8.68 12.59
N LEU A 71 3.45 -7.92 12.67
CA LEU A 71 4.79 -8.47 12.87
C LEU A 71 5.01 -8.93 14.31
N THR A 72 4.37 -8.28 15.28
CA THR A 72 4.59 -8.52 16.71
C THR A 72 3.64 -9.58 17.28
N ASN A 73 2.36 -9.48 16.93
CA ASN A 73 1.26 -10.20 17.56
C ASN A 73 0.47 -11.09 16.58
N GLY A 74 0.66 -10.90 15.27
CA GLY A 74 -0.14 -11.54 14.23
C GLY A 74 0.67 -12.34 13.21
N ASP A 75 0.03 -12.60 12.07
CA ASP A 75 0.68 -13.17 10.89
C ASP A 75 0.63 -12.18 9.73
N VAL A 76 1.70 -11.38 9.61
CA VAL A 76 1.88 -10.46 8.49
C VAL A 76 1.87 -11.18 7.14
N ARG A 77 2.29 -12.45 7.06
CA ARG A 77 2.42 -13.17 5.79
C ARG A 77 1.05 -13.39 5.15
N ASN A 78 0.03 -13.71 5.95
CA ASN A 78 -1.34 -13.86 5.46
C ASN A 78 -1.82 -12.59 4.74
N PHE A 79 -1.55 -11.42 5.34
CA PHE A 79 -1.84 -10.14 4.70
C PHE A 79 -1.01 -9.92 3.43
N LEU A 80 0.29 -10.22 3.45
CA LEU A 80 1.17 -10.07 2.28
C LEU A 80 0.78 -10.99 1.10
N TYR A 81 0.34 -12.22 1.36
CA TYR A 81 -0.19 -13.10 0.30
C TYR A 81 -1.47 -12.52 -0.30
N ARG A 82 -2.35 -11.96 0.52
CA ARG A 82 -3.59 -11.34 0.07
C ARG A 82 -3.36 -10.17 -0.87
N ILE A 83 -2.25 -9.46 -0.68
CA ILE A 83 -1.83 -8.35 -1.55
C ILE A 83 -0.89 -8.78 -2.70
N ASP A 84 -0.89 -10.08 -3.03
CA ASP A 84 -0.15 -10.72 -4.12
C ASP A 84 1.38 -10.65 -4.00
N VAL A 85 1.94 -10.43 -2.80
CA VAL A 85 3.40 -10.48 -2.60
C VAL A 85 3.90 -11.90 -2.84
N SER A 86 4.97 -12.03 -3.62
CA SER A 86 5.50 -13.35 -3.99
C SER A 86 6.14 -14.03 -2.77
N GLU A 87 6.02 -15.36 -2.72
CA GLU A 87 6.68 -16.22 -1.73
C GLU A 87 8.16 -15.85 -1.52
N LYS A 88 8.88 -15.59 -2.61
CA LYS A 88 10.29 -15.18 -2.57
C LYS A 88 10.50 -13.90 -1.76
N LYS A 89 9.65 -12.88 -1.95
CA LYS A 89 9.70 -11.63 -1.17
C LYS A 89 9.23 -11.86 0.27
N ILE A 90 8.21 -12.69 0.49
CA ILE A 90 7.70 -13.02 1.83
C ILE A 90 8.76 -13.70 2.70
N ARG A 91 9.62 -14.54 2.11
CA ARG A 91 10.75 -15.15 2.84
C ARG A 91 11.81 -14.15 3.29
N GLN A 92 11.87 -12.98 2.67
CA GLN A 92 12.86 -11.93 2.94
C GLN A 92 12.30 -10.82 3.85
N ILE A 93 11.07 -10.96 4.37
CA ILE A 93 10.42 -9.88 5.15
C ILE A 93 11.16 -9.54 6.44
N ALA A 94 11.87 -10.52 7.03
CA ALA A 94 12.62 -10.32 8.26
C ALA A 94 13.80 -9.37 8.08
N ASP A 95 14.25 -9.19 6.83
CA ASP A 95 15.35 -8.29 6.47
C ASP A 95 14.84 -6.89 6.11
N LEU A 96 13.53 -6.68 6.03
CA LEU A 96 12.93 -5.40 5.68
C LEU A 96 12.69 -4.56 6.93
N SER A 97 12.98 -3.27 6.84
CA SER A 97 12.47 -2.33 7.83
C SER A 97 10.95 -2.22 7.72
N ILE A 98 10.30 -1.74 8.78
CA ILE A 98 8.86 -1.46 8.74
C ILE A 98 8.49 -0.48 7.62
N ASP A 99 9.37 0.49 7.35
CA ASP A 99 9.16 1.51 6.32
C ASP A 99 9.28 0.90 4.91
N ASP A 100 10.23 -0.02 4.70
CA ASP A 100 10.33 -0.79 3.45
C ASP A 100 9.10 -1.68 3.23
N LEU A 101 8.56 -2.24 4.31
CA LEU A 101 7.34 -3.06 4.25
C LEU A 101 6.11 -2.22 3.89
N CYS A 102 5.98 -1.02 4.47
CA CYS A 102 4.93 -0.06 4.09
C CYS A 102 5.03 0.31 2.61
N ILE A 103 6.24 0.58 2.11
CA ILE A 103 6.50 0.89 0.70
C ILE A 103 6.10 -0.29 -0.19
N LEU A 104 6.49 -1.51 0.17
CA LEU A 104 6.14 -2.72 -0.59
C LEU A 104 4.62 -2.89 -0.71
N VAL A 105 3.88 -2.70 0.38
CA VAL A 105 2.41 -2.78 0.39
C VAL A 105 1.81 -1.71 -0.52
N LEU A 106 2.26 -0.47 -0.36
CA LEU A 106 1.82 0.68 -1.17
C LEU A 106 2.04 0.46 -2.66
N GLU A 107 3.23 0.01 -3.05
CA GLU A 107 3.57 -0.29 -4.44
C GLU A 107 2.64 -1.34 -5.05
N ARG A 108 2.30 -2.39 -4.28
CA ARG A 108 1.42 -3.46 -4.74
C ARG A 108 0.00 -2.98 -4.98
N GLU A 109 -0.56 -2.27 -4.01
CA GLU A 109 -1.92 -1.75 -4.12
C GLU A 109 -2.04 -0.69 -5.21
N PHE A 110 -1.01 0.13 -5.34
CA PHE A 110 -0.90 1.08 -6.44
C PHE A 110 -0.91 0.40 -7.81
N ARG A 111 -0.09 -0.63 -8.02
CA ARG A 111 -0.06 -1.39 -9.29
C ARG A 111 -1.41 -2.05 -9.59
N LYS A 112 -2.09 -2.62 -8.59
CA LYS A 112 -3.43 -3.21 -8.77
C LYS A 112 -4.44 -2.20 -9.28
N VAL A 113 -4.52 -1.03 -8.64
CA VAL A 113 -5.44 0.04 -9.04
C VAL A 113 -5.15 0.50 -10.48
N CYS A 114 -3.88 0.66 -10.83
CA CYS A 114 -3.49 1.08 -12.19
C CYS A 114 -3.86 0.04 -13.25
N ILE A 115 -3.62 -1.25 -12.98
CA ILE A 115 -4.02 -2.35 -13.87
C ILE A 115 -5.54 -2.38 -14.02
N GLN A 116 -6.30 -2.26 -12.94
CA GLN A 116 -7.77 -2.24 -13.01
C GLN A 116 -8.28 -1.12 -13.92
N LYS A 117 -7.65 0.06 -13.90
CA LYS A 117 -8.04 1.17 -14.78
C LYS A 117 -7.69 0.96 -16.24
N HIS A 118 -6.55 0.33 -16.53
CA HIS A 118 -6.11 0.07 -17.91
C HIS A 118 -6.84 -1.11 -18.55
N PHE A 119 -7.37 -2.05 -17.76
CA PHE A 119 -7.99 -3.29 -18.26
C PHE A 119 -9.46 -3.48 -17.88
N SER A 120 -10.11 -2.52 -17.22
CA SER A 120 -11.58 -2.55 -17.07
C SER A 120 -12.22 -2.18 -18.42
N PRO A 121 -13.03 -3.06 -19.03
CA PRO A 121 -13.83 -2.67 -20.18
C PRO A 121 -14.80 -1.58 -19.73
N ARG A 122 -14.76 -0.43 -20.43
CA ARG A 122 -15.80 0.61 -20.30
C ARG A 122 -17.14 0.09 -20.79
#